data_AF-A0A1X9Z1U2-F1
#
_entry.id   AF-A0A1X9Z1U2-F1
#
_cell.length_a   1.000
_cell.length_b   1.000
_cell.length_c   1.000
_cell.angle_alpha   90.00
_cell.angle_beta   90.00
_cell.angle_gamma   90.00
#
_symmetry.space_group_name_H-M   'P 1'
#
loop_
_entity.id
_entity.type
_entity.pdbx_description
1 polymer ?
#
loop_
_entity_poly.entity_id
_entity_poly.type
_entity_poly.pdbx_seq_one_letter_code
_entity_poly.pdbx_strand_id
1 'polypeptide(L)'
;MENKIDEMLTKYNLNTEDSILSILEDFRDENEVREYCMRVLQAYPDLKKEDWIIGMEGGDYIYSFEGNFIFITDDIWSFNLVAKKPVLELLAEKMRLLRQSTL
;
A
#
# COMPACT_ATOMS: atom_id res chain seq x y z
N MET A 1 11.52 21.31 8.83
CA MET A 1 11.01 20.15 9.58
C MET A 1 10.87 19.08 8.54
N GLU A 2 11.72 18.05 8.54
CA GLU A 2 11.61 16.97 7.57
C GLU A 2 10.24 16.29 7.76
N ASN A 3 9.59 16.01 6.64
CA ASN A 3 8.33 15.29 6.63
C ASN A 3 8.62 13.86 7.08
N LYS A 4 8.00 13.40 8.17
CA LYS A 4 8.24 12.05 8.71
C LYS A 4 7.95 10.95 7.68
N ILE A 5 7.05 11.21 6.74
CA ILE A 5 6.78 10.32 5.60
C ILE A 5 8.02 10.21 4.71
N ASP A 6 8.67 11.33 4.38
CA ASP A 6 9.90 11.34 3.57
C ASP A 6 11.06 10.64 4.30
N GLU A 7 11.15 10.81 5.63
CA GLU A 7 12.11 10.08 6.47
C GLU A 7 11.87 8.56 6.39
N MET A 8 10.60 8.12 6.47
CA MET A 8 10.25 6.71 6.36
C MET A 8 10.53 6.16 4.95
N LEU A 9 10.08 6.85 3.91
CA LEU A 9 10.36 6.45 2.53
C LEU A 9 11.87 6.37 2.29
N THR A 10 12.66 7.30 2.82
CA THR A 10 14.12 7.28 2.69
C THR A 10 14.74 6.12 3.47
N LYS A 11 14.31 5.88 4.71
CA LYS A 11 14.78 4.79 5.59
C LYS A 11 14.62 3.41 4.96
N TYR A 12 13.51 3.19 4.25
CA TYR A 12 13.21 1.92 3.57
C TYR A 12 13.55 1.92 2.07
N ASN A 13 14.21 2.98 1.57
CA ASN A 13 14.59 3.15 0.16
C ASN A 13 13.38 3.03 -0.81
N LEU A 14 12.29 3.72 -0.48
CA LEU A 14 11.03 3.79 -1.23
C LEU A 14 10.78 5.18 -1.88
N ASN A 15 11.72 6.11 -1.76
CA ASN A 15 11.57 7.51 -2.22
C ASN A 15 11.53 7.70 -3.75
N THR A 16 11.81 6.65 -4.53
CA THR A 16 11.77 6.65 -6.00
C THR A 16 10.80 5.60 -6.55
N GLU A 17 10.01 4.99 -5.67
CA GLU A 17 9.15 3.85 -6.02
C GLU A 17 7.76 4.31 -6.45
N ASP A 18 7.07 3.43 -7.18
CA ASP A 18 5.79 3.71 -7.81
C ASP A 18 4.62 3.67 -6.80
N SER A 19 3.50 4.29 -7.17
CA SER A 19 2.22 4.18 -6.45
C SER A 19 1.35 3.10 -7.07
N ILE A 20 0.62 2.34 -6.25
CA ILE A 20 -0.36 1.37 -6.78
C ILE A 20 -1.49 2.03 -7.58
N LEU A 21 -1.80 3.31 -7.28
CA LEU A 21 -2.91 4.02 -7.91
C LEU A 21 -2.71 4.19 -9.42
N SER A 22 -1.46 4.34 -9.87
CA SER A 22 -1.15 4.46 -11.31
C SER A 22 -1.28 3.14 -12.06
N ILE A 23 -1.34 2.01 -11.36
CA ILE A 23 -1.44 0.66 -11.95
C ILE A 23 -2.90 0.21 -12.06
N LEU A 24 -3.77 0.74 -11.21
CA LEU A 24 -5.16 0.32 -11.02
C LEU A 24 -6.18 1.30 -11.63
N GLU A 25 -5.89 1.83 -12.81
CA GLU A 25 -6.80 2.73 -13.54
C GLU A 25 -8.16 2.09 -13.86
N ASP A 26 -8.26 0.75 -13.81
CA ASP A 26 -9.49 -0.03 -14.03
C ASP A 26 -10.41 -0.14 -12.80
N PHE A 27 -10.00 0.42 -11.66
CA PHE A 27 -10.79 0.53 -10.43
C PHE A 27 -11.56 1.85 -10.43
N ARG A 28 -12.75 1.85 -9.83
CA ARG A 28 -13.73 2.95 -9.87
C ARG A 28 -13.24 4.19 -9.14
N ASP A 29 -12.72 4.00 -7.94
CA ASP A 29 -12.28 5.06 -7.04
C ASP A 29 -11.29 4.52 -5.99
N GLU A 30 -10.69 5.45 -5.26
CA GLU A 30 -9.71 5.15 -4.21
C GLU A 30 -10.27 4.26 -3.09
N ASN A 31 -11.58 4.33 -2.80
CA ASN A 31 -12.18 3.47 -1.78
C ASN A 31 -12.24 2.01 -2.24
N GLU A 32 -12.56 1.77 -3.52
CA GLU A 32 -12.49 0.42 -4.10
C GLU A 32 -11.05 -0.11 -4.03
N VAL A 33 -10.06 0.72 -4.38
CA VAL A 33 -8.65 0.35 -4.27
C VAL A 33 -8.27 0.01 -2.83
N ARG A 34 -8.63 0.87 -1.87
CA ARG A 34 -8.39 0.66 -0.42
C ARG A 34 -9.00 -0.67 0.04
N GLU A 35 -10.27 -0.92 -0.27
CA GLU A 35 -10.96 -2.14 0.16
C GLU A 35 -10.28 -3.41 -0.37
N TYR A 36 -10.07 -3.49 -1.68
CA TYR A 36 -9.46 -4.68 -2.28
C TYR A 36 -8.01 -4.86 -1.85
N CYS A 37 -7.25 -3.77 -1.72
CA CYS A 37 -5.88 -3.82 -1.24
C CYS A 37 -5.83 -4.38 0.18
N MET A 38 -6.65 -3.87 1.09
CA MET A 38 -6.69 -4.35 2.48
C MET A 38 -7.13 -5.81 2.56
N ARG A 39 -8.12 -6.23 1.76
CA ARG A 39 -8.53 -7.65 1.71
C ARG A 39 -7.43 -8.57 1.20
N VAL A 40 -6.67 -8.14 0.18
CA VAL A 40 -5.53 -8.91 -0.33
C VAL A 40 -4.41 -8.98 0.70
N LEU A 41 -4.01 -7.85 1.28
CA LEU A 41 -2.95 -7.78 2.29
C LEU A 41 -3.28 -8.63 3.54
N GLN A 42 -4.55 -8.62 3.99
CA GLN A 42 -5.01 -9.45 5.10
C GLN A 42 -4.93 -10.97 4.82
N ALA A 43 -4.87 -11.38 3.55
CA ALA A 43 -4.71 -12.78 3.18
C ALA A 43 -3.25 -13.28 3.28
N TYR A 44 -2.28 -12.40 3.50
CA TYR A 44 -0.86 -12.73 3.64
C TYR A 44 -0.46 -12.80 5.11
N PRO A 45 -0.41 -14.01 5.72
CA PRO A 45 -0.13 -14.17 7.15
C PRO A 45 1.33 -13.83 7.51
N ASP A 46 2.21 -13.76 6.52
CA ASP A 46 3.62 -13.38 6.65
C ASP A 46 3.84 -11.86 6.59
N LEU A 47 2.83 -11.08 6.23
CA LEU A 47 2.87 -9.62 6.21
C LEU A 47 3.10 -9.09 7.64
N LYS A 48 4.27 -8.50 7.90
CA LYS A 48 4.61 -7.97 9.24
C LYS A 48 4.65 -6.47 9.21
N LYS A 49 3.94 -5.85 10.15
CA LYS A 49 4.01 -4.40 10.37
C LYS A 49 5.33 -4.06 11.05
N GLU A 50 6.19 -3.33 10.36
CA GLU A 50 7.54 -2.95 10.83
C GLU A 50 7.53 -1.61 11.57
N ASP A 51 6.79 -0.63 11.04
CA ASP A 51 6.78 0.73 11.57
C ASP A 51 5.45 1.44 11.25
N TRP A 52 5.14 2.51 11.99
CA TRP A 52 3.99 3.37 11.68
C TRP A 52 4.14 4.79 12.23
N ILE A 53 3.52 5.73 11.52
CA ILE A 53 3.30 7.09 12.00
C ILE A 53 1.80 7.25 12.20
N ILE A 54 1.40 7.70 13.39
CA ILE A 54 0.01 8.06 13.67
C ILE A 54 -0.09 9.58 13.63
N GLY A 55 -0.84 10.11 12.67
CA GLY A 55 -1.35 11.48 12.71
C GLY A 55 -2.62 11.56 13.56
N MET A 56 -3.17 12.77 13.76
CA MET A 56 -4.43 12.92 14.49
C MET A 56 -5.64 12.21 13.84
N GLU A 57 -5.55 11.83 12.56
CA GLU A 57 -6.69 11.37 11.74
C GLU A 57 -6.40 10.11 10.88
N GLY A 58 -5.32 9.37 11.13
CA GLY A 58 -4.95 8.23 10.28
C GLY A 58 -3.59 7.60 10.61
N GLY A 59 -3.22 6.55 9.86
CA GLY A 59 -1.96 5.83 10.05
C GLY A 59 -1.21 5.60 8.75
N ASP A 60 0.06 5.99 8.74
CA ASP A 60 1.02 5.54 7.74
C ASP A 60 1.72 4.28 8.26
N TYR A 61 1.86 3.25 7.42
CA TYR A 61 2.38 1.94 7.81
C TYR A 61 3.50 1.49 6.87
N ILE A 62 4.55 0.87 7.42
CA ILE A 62 5.46 0.01 6.63
C ILE A 62 5.18 -1.43 6.99
N TYR A 63 4.95 -2.24 5.96
CA TYR A 63 4.90 -3.68 6.06
C TYR A 63 6.10 -4.31 5.37
N SER A 64 6.63 -5.39 5.94
CA SER A 64 7.53 -6.31 5.25
C SER A 64 6.71 -7.44 4.62
N PHE A 65 7.00 -7.72 3.35
CA PHE A 65 6.29 -8.69 2.52
C PHE A 65 7.27 -9.40 1.60
N GLU A 66 7.47 -10.71 1.77
CA GLU A 66 8.37 -11.54 0.95
C GLU A 66 9.76 -10.90 0.70
N GLY A 67 10.36 -10.29 1.72
CA GLY A 67 11.68 -9.63 1.61
C GLY A 67 11.67 -8.25 0.93
N ASN A 68 10.48 -7.71 0.64
CA ASN A 68 10.26 -6.35 0.19
C ASN A 68 9.55 -5.52 1.27
N PHE A 69 9.46 -4.22 1.03
CA PHE A 69 8.73 -3.28 1.88
C PHE A 69 7.59 -2.64 1.10
N ILE A 70 6.48 -2.45 1.79
CA ILE A 70 5.29 -1.77 1.30
C ILE A 70 5.00 -0.64 2.27
N PHE A 71 4.96 0.59 1.77
CA PHE A 71 4.49 1.75 2.50
C PHE A 71 3.02 1.99 2.17
N ILE A 72 2.18 2.18 3.18
CA ILE A 72 0.76 2.47 3.01
C ILE A 72 0.45 3.74 3.79
N THR A 73 -0.04 4.75 3.10
CA THR A 73 -0.75 5.86 3.71
C THR A 73 -2.22 5.52 3.71
N ASP A 74 -2.82 5.38 4.89
CA ASP A 74 -4.26 5.16 5.05
C ASP A 74 -4.79 6.14 6.10
N ASP A 75 -5.23 7.29 5.62
CA ASP A 75 -5.90 8.30 6.43
C ASP A 75 -7.32 8.59 5.88
N ILE A 76 -8.08 9.41 6.61
CA ILE A 76 -9.45 9.74 6.22
C ILE A 76 -9.54 10.52 4.89
N TRP A 77 -8.44 11.07 4.40
CA TRP A 77 -8.38 11.93 3.22
C TRP A 77 -7.78 11.24 1.99
N SER A 78 -6.99 10.19 2.20
CA SER A 78 -6.19 9.56 1.16
C SER A 78 -5.81 8.10 1.49
N PHE A 79 -5.73 7.30 0.44
CA PHE A 79 -5.11 5.98 0.45
C PHE A 79 -4.04 5.93 -0.63
N ASN A 80 -2.81 5.65 -0.24
CA ASN A 80 -1.72 5.45 -1.18
C ASN A 80 -0.87 4.26 -0.74
N LEU A 81 -0.31 3.55 -1.71
CA LEU A 81 0.60 2.44 -1.44
C LEU A 81 1.82 2.57 -2.35
N VAL A 82 2.99 2.63 -1.73
CA VAL A 82 4.29 2.78 -2.40
C VAL A 82 5.13 1.55 -2.11
N ALA A 83 5.61 0.91 -3.18
CA ALA A 83 6.48 -0.26 -3.09
C ALA A 83 7.21 -0.43 -4.42
N LYS A 84 8.15 -1.38 -4.47
CA LYS A 84 8.80 -1.75 -5.73
C LYS A 84 7.77 -2.16 -6.78
N LYS A 85 7.98 -1.71 -8.02
CA LYS A 85 7.07 -2.01 -9.14
C LYS A 85 6.63 -3.49 -9.24
N PRO A 86 7.50 -4.51 -9.14
CA PRO A 86 7.05 -5.91 -9.20
C PRO A 86 6.12 -6.31 -8.05
N VAL A 87 6.28 -5.70 -6.87
CA VAL A 87 5.41 -5.93 -5.71
C VAL A 87 4.04 -5.30 -5.95
N LEU A 88 4.01 -4.09 -6.52
CA LEU A 88 2.77 -3.42 -6.88
C LEU A 88 2.01 -4.16 -7.99
N GLU A 89 2.73 -4.65 -9.01
CA GLU A 89 2.13 -5.44 -10.10
C GLU A 89 1.52 -6.73 -9.57
N LEU A 90 2.22 -7.45 -8.68
CA LEU A 90 1.70 -8.63 -8.01
C LEU A 90 0.45 -8.32 -7.20
N LEU A 91 0.49 -7.25 -6.39
CA LEU A 91 -0.65 -6.83 -5.57
C LEU A 91 -1.85 -6.45 -6.45
N ALA A 92 -1.63 -5.68 -7.51
CA ALA A 92 -2.64 -5.31 -8.48
C ALA A 92 -3.28 -6.52 -9.17
N GLU A 93 -2.48 -7.52 -9.57
CA GLU A 93 -2.98 -8.77 -10.14
C GLU A 93 -3.89 -9.51 -9.15
N LYS A 94 -3.46 -9.65 -7.89
CA LYS A 94 -4.26 -10.29 -6.83
C LYS A 94 -5.56 -9.55 -6.57
N MET A 95 -5.55 -8.22 -6.58
CA MET A 95 -6.75 -7.39 -6.45
C MET A 95 -7.72 -7.62 -7.61
N ARG A 96 -7.22 -7.67 -8.85
CA ARG A 96 -8.05 -7.98 -10.03
C ARG A 96 -8.68 -9.37 -9.95
N LEU A 97 -7.92 -10.38 -9.52
CA LEU A 97 -8.43 -11.73 -9.32
C LEU A 97 -9.51 -11.79 -8.23
N LEU A 98 -9.30 -11.10 -7.11
CA LEU A 98 -10.29 -11.01 -6.03
C LEU A 98 -11.56 -10.27 -6.47
N ARG A 99 -11.42 -9.23 -7.30
CA ARG A 99 -12.55 -8.50 -7.88
C ARG A 99 -13.38 -9.40 -8.79
N GLN A 100 -12.74 -10.18 -9.66
CA GLN A 100 -13.40 -11.12 -10.56
C GLN A 100 -14.11 -12.27 -9.83
N SER A 101 -13.61 -12.73 -8.68
CA SER A 101 -14.25 -13.80 -7.91
C SER A 101 -15.43 -13.33 -7.04
N THR A 102 -15.61 -12.01 -6.90
CA THR A 102 -16.71 -11.40 -6.14
C THR A 102 -17.86 -10.96 -7.07
N LEU A 103 -17.66 -11.01 -8.39
CA LEU A 103 -18.67 -10.78 -9.45
C LEU A 103 -19.39 -12.09 -9.81
#